data_AF-A0A2A9NZT4-F1
#
_entry.id   AF-A0A2A9NZT4-F1
#
_cell.length_a   1.000
_cell.length_b   1.000
_cell.length_c   1.000
_cell.angle_alpha   90.00
_cell.angle_beta   90.00
_cell.angle_gamma   90.00
#
_symmetry.space_group_name_H-M   'P 1'
#
loop_
_entity.id
_entity.type
_entity.pdbx_description
1 polymer ?
#
loop_
_entity_poly.entity_id
_entity_poly.type
_entity_poly.pdbx_seq_one_letter_code
_entity_poly.pdbx_strand_id
1 'polypeptide(L)'
;MADDAKLSMHRPGVHFEILSNPEFLAAGTAVNDLLYPDRILIGSAPTPSGKRAAEALVAVYGAWVPRDRILTTNVWSSELAKLVANSMLAQRISSINSISALCEQTGADVDEVARAIGVDPRIGNKFLMAGIGFGGSCFKKDVLNLVYLADTMGLPEVGEYWRQVVKMNDYARDRFTNRVVKCLNNTLVGKKVTILGYAFKKNTSDTREAPALEMIKTLLEERPREIAVFDPCCNPLVVEDEIETVIGLEASNNNNNSVSVYGNAYDACRDSTAVIIATEFDEFRNQPAPAPLRSPVMTTTTTTRPAGRRPNPKSDPRPFKTSSRLTESDWLALHKHLVQRPGETSDDPLGRLNAEPACADDCPDCIQERESKKTGLATGMGSAEEYRPKERLDWTRIADRMAKPRWVFDGRGVIDSREMVKLGVRVESVGRQHRF
;
A
#
# COMPACT_ATOMS: atom_id res chain seq x y z
N MET A 1 10.68 -13.55 28.28
CA MET A 1 10.77 -13.67 29.76
C MET A 1 9.58 -13.00 30.47
N ALA A 2 9.15 -11.81 30.06
CA ALA A 2 7.98 -11.15 30.69
C ALA A 2 6.63 -11.87 30.44
N ASP A 3 6.40 -12.39 29.24
CA ASP A 3 5.11 -13.04 28.90
C ASP A 3 4.92 -14.42 29.56
N ASP A 4 6.01 -15.17 29.70
CA ASP A 4 6.02 -16.49 30.31
C ASP A 4 5.67 -16.42 31.82
N ALA A 5 6.15 -15.37 32.49
CA ALA A 5 5.82 -15.09 33.88
C ALA A 5 4.32 -14.75 34.07
N LYS A 6 3.71 -13.97 33.16
CA LYS A 6 2.27 -13.68 33.23
C LYS A 6 1.40 -14.92 32.97
N LEU A 7 1.76 -15.73 31.96
CA LEU A 7 1.02 -16.96 31.62
C LEU A 7 1.05 -17.98 32.77
N SER A 8 2.21 -18.15 33.40
CA SER A 8 2.37 -19.03 34.56
C SER A 8 1.51 -18.62 35.76
N MET A 9 1.28 -17.31 35.94
CA MET A 9 0.44 -16.76 37.02
C MET A 9 -1.06 -17.00 36.79
N HIS A 10 -1.52 -16.92 35.54
CA HIS A 10 -2.95 -17.06 35.22
C HIS A 10 -3.37 -18.51 34.88
N ARG A 11 -2.44 -19.37 34.43
CA ARG A 11 -2.71 -20.78 34.09
C ARG A 11 -1.59 -21.71 34.59
N PRO A 12 -1.49 -21.92 35.92
CA PRO A 12 -0.43 -22.74 36.50
C PRO A 12 -0.52 -24.20 36.01
N GLY A 13 0.63 -24.80 35.72
CA GLY A 13 0.75 -26.19 35.26
C GLY A 13 0.47 -26.43 33.78
N VAL A 14 0.04 -25.40 33.03
CA VAL A 14 -0.16 -25.49 31.58
C VAL A 14 1.07 -24.91 30.87
N HIS A 15 1.66 -25.71 29.99
CA HIS A 15 2.84 -25.32 29.22
C HIS A 15 2.44 -24.66 27.89
N PHE A 16 2.96 -23.48 27.61
CA PHE A 16 2.75 -22.76 26.36
C PHE A 16 4.07 -22.52 25.64
N GLU A 17 4.06 -22.64 24.32
CA GLU A 17 5.17 -22.21 23.47
C GLU A 17 4.80 -20.89 22.79
N ILE A 18 5.74 -19.96 22.78
CA ILE A 18 5.59 -18.65 22.15
C ILE A 18 6.40 -18.65 20.86
N LEU A 19 5.71 -18.38 19.75
CA LEU A 19 6.32 -18.24 18.43
C LEU A 19 6.12 -16.81 17.94
N SER A 20 7.13 -16.29 17.22
CA SER A 20 6.99 -15.09 16.41
C SER A 20 6.78 -15.51 14.96
N ASN A 21 5.70 -15.07 14.33
CA ASN A 21 5.42 -15.35 12.93
C ASN A 21 4.94 -14.05 12.25
N PRO A 22 5.88 -13.16 11.86
CA PRO A 22 5.52 -11.87 11.28
C PRO A 22 4.87 -12.05 9.91
N GLU A 23 3.91 -11.18 9.62
CA GLU A 23 3.29 -11.08 8.30
C GLU A 23 4.19 -10.28 7.34
N PHE A 24 4.13 -10.57 6.04
CA PHE A 24 4.82 -9.79 4.99
C PHE A 24 3.87 -9.47 3.84
N LEU A 25 2.67 -9.02 4.18
CA LEU A 25 1.59 -8.70 3.29
C LEU A 25 1.64 -7.21 2.93
N ALA A 26 1.23 -6.89 1.71
CA ALA A 26 0.95 -5.51 1.33
C ALA A 26 -0.55 -5.31 1.12
N ALA A 27 -1.08 -4.18 1.62
CA ALA A 27 -2.47 -3.77 1.34
C ALA A 27 -2.72 -3.77 -0.17
N GLY A 28 -3.84 -4.31 -0.64
CA GLY A 28 -4.16 -4.46 -2.06
C GLY A 28 -3.59 -5.70 -2.76
N THR A 29 -2.69 -6.47 -2.13
CA THR A 29 -2.18 -7.76 -2.67
C THR A 29 -2.19 -8.91 -1.64
N ALA A 30 -2.80 -8.70 -0.48
CA ALA A 30 -2.71 -9.60 0.68
C ALA A 30 -3.03 -11.08 0.37
N VAL A 31 -4.09 -11.36 -0.41
CA VAL A 31 -4.46 -12.74 -0.77
C VAL A 31 -3.37 -13.41 -1.60
N ASN A 32 -2.84 -12.70 -2.60
CA ASN A 32 -1.76 -13.22 -3.43
C ASN A 32 -0.47 -13.41 -2.62
N ASP A 33 -0.16 -12.49 -1.71
CA ASP A 33 1.01 -12.55 -0.84
C ASP A 33 0.92 -13.73 0.17
N LEU A 34 -0.29 -14.08 0.62
CA LEU A 34 -0.55 -15.25 1.48
C LEU A 34 -0.41 -16.58 0.72
N LEU A 35 -0.89 -16.63 -0.53
CA LEU A 35 -0.86 -17.84 -1.35
C LEU A 35 0.54 -18.10 -1.94
N TYR A 36 1.27 -17.05 -2.29
CA TYR A 36 2.56 -17.12 -2.97
C TYR A 36 3.64 -16.26 -2.28
N PRO A 37 3.93 -16.50 -0.99
CA PRO A 37 4.89 -15.69 -0.26
C PRO A 37 6.31 -15.86 -0.84
N ASP A 38 7.08 -14.77 -0.81
CA ASP A 38 8.53 -14.82 -1.06
C ASP A 38 9.22 -15.67 0.01
N ARG A 39 8.80 -15.50 1.28
CA ARG A 39 9.21 -16.31 2.44
C ARG A 39 8.17 -16.26 3.56
N ILE A 40 8.17 -17.29 4.39
CA ILE A 40 7.54 -17.31 5.72
C ILE A 40 8.67 -17.30 6.76
N LEU A 41 8.52 -16.53 7.83
CA LEU A 41 9.49 -16.45 8.92
C LEU A 41 8.83 -16.92 10.23
N ILE A 42 9.49 -17.85 10.93
CA ILE A 42 9.02 -18.40 12.19
C ILE A 42 10.18 -18.33 13.21
N GLY A 43 10.00 -17.54 14.26
CA GLY A 43 10.90 -17.45 15.40
C GLY A 43 10.41 -18.33 16.54
N SER A 44 11.31 -19.11 17.16
CA SER A 44 11.02 -19.93 18.33
C SER A 44 12.11 -19.85 19.38
N ALA A 45 11.82 -20.27 20.61
CA ALA A 45 12.87 -20.48 21.60
C ALA A 45 13.86 -21.57 21.12
N PRO A 46 15.16 -21.48 21.44
CA PRO A 46 16.15 -22.50 21.07
C PRO A 46 16.08 -23.74 21.99
N THR A 47 14.88 -24.12 22.42
CA THR A 47 14.61 -25.31 23.26
C THR A 47 14.03 -26.45 22.42
N PRO A 48 14.11 -27.71 22.88
CA PRO A 48 13.49 -28.83 22.16
C PRO A 48 11.97 -28.65 21.96
N SER A 49 11.28 -28.11 22.97
CA SER A 49 9.84 -27.87 22.93
C SER A 49 9.49 -26.72 21.96
N GLY A 50 10.26 -25.63 21.95
CA GLY A 50 10.07 -24.52 21.02
C GLY A 50 10.31 -24.90 19.57
N LYS A 51 11.33 -25.74 19.31
CA LYS A 51 11.57 -26.30 17.97
C LYS A 51 10.42 -27.17 17.48
N ARG A 52 9.85 -28.03 18.35
CA ARG A 52 8.66 -28.82 18.01
C ARG A 52 7.45 -27.95 17.70
N ALA A 53 7.25 -26.87 18.45
CA ALA A 53 6.17 -25.92 18.17
C ALA A 53 6.38 -25.22 16.82
N ALA A 54 7.59 -24.78 16.51
CA ALA A 54 7.92 -24.22 15.20
C ALA A 54 7.68 -25.23 14.08
N GLU A 55 8.10 -26.49 14.25
CA GLU A 55 7.85 -27.57 13.27
C GLU A 55 6.36 -27.83 13.04
N ALA A 56 5.53 -27.75 14.08
CA ALA A 56 4.09 -27.85 13.93
C ALA A 56 3.52 -26.71 13.06
N LEU A 57 3.97 -25.47 13.27
CA LEU A 57 3.56 -24.34 12.43
C LEU A 57 4.12 -24.43 11.01
N VAL A 58 5.35 -24.94 10.84
CA VAL A 58 5.95 -25.25 9.53
C VAL A 58 5.08 -26.28 8.79
N ALA A 59 4.54 -27.29 9.47
CA ALA A 59 3.68 -28.29 8.85
C ALA A 59 2.36 -27.68 8.32
N VAL A 60 1.79 -26.70 9.04
CA VAL A 60 0.62 -25.94 8.57
C VAL A 60 0.94 -25.22 7.25
N TYR A 61 2.00 -24.40 7.23
CA TYR A 61 2.39 -23.70 6.01
C TYR A 61 2.85 -24.62 4.89
N GLY A 62 3.46 -25.76 5.25
CA GLY A 62 3.94 -26.79 4.31
C GLY A 62 2.83 -27.43 3.47
N ALA A 63 1.56 -27.20 3.81
CA ALA A 63 0.43 -27.62 2.99
C ALA A 63 0.33 -26.87 1.65
N TRP A 64 0.88 -25.66 1.53
CA TRP A 64 0.91 -24.91 0.25
C TRP A 64 2.19 -24.13 -0.04
N VAL A 65 3.04 -23.88 0.96
CA VAL A 65 4.30 -23.14 0.81
C VAL A 65 5.48 -24.11 0.72
N PRO A 66 6.35 -24.01 -0.30
CA PRO A 66 7.58 -24.79 -0.39
C PRO A 66 8.49 -24.63 0.84
N ARG A 67 9.06 -25.74 1.33
CA ARG A 67 9.87 -25.76 2.56
C ARG A 67 11.07 -24.82 2.52
N ASP A 68 11.70 -24.63 1.36
CA ASP A 68 12.84 -23.73 1.13
C ASP A 68 12.48 -22.25 1.31
N ARG A 69 11.20 -21.90 1.28
CA ARG A 69 10.69 -20.56 1.58
C ARG A 69 10.28 -20.37 3.04
N ILE A 70 10.35 -21.41 3.88
CA ILE A 70 10.00 -21.32 5.30
C ILE A 70 11.27 -21.23 6.13
N LEU A 71 11.54 -20.05 6.69
CA LEU A 71 12.73 -19.75 7.47
C LEU A 71 12.41 -19.87 8.95
N THR A 72 13.21 -20.64 9.68
CA THR A 72 13.09 -20.81 11.13
C THR A 72 14.29 -20.18 11.83
N THR A 73 14.05 -19.33 12.84
CA THR A 73 15.08 -18.62 13.61
C THR A 73 14.68 -18.50 15.08
N ASN A 74 15.42 -17.73 15.89
CA ASN A 74 15.00 -17.40 17.25
C ASN A 74 13.94 -16.27 17.27
N VAL A 75 13.15 -16.19 18.35
CA VAL A 75 12.05 -15.20 18.50
C VAL A 75 12.51 -13.76 18.20
N TRP A 76 13.55 -13.30 18.88
CA TRP A 76 14.06 -11.93 18.73
C TRP A 76 14.54 -11.62 17.30
N SER A 77 15.23 -12.57 16.67
CA SER A 77 15.67 -12.41 15.28
C SER A 77 14.52 -12.35 14.30
N SER A 78 13.41 -13.06 14.57
CA SER A 78 12.19 -12.99 13.76
C SER A 78 11.53 -11.62 13.86
N GLU A 79 11.38 -11.10 15.08
CA GLU A 79 10.77 -9.79 15.34
C GLU A 79 11.61 -8.65 14.74
N LEU A 80 12.92 -8.66 14.98
CA LEU A 80 13.83 -7.65 14.45
C LEU A 80 13.89 -7.69 12.91
N ALA A 81 13.87 -8.87 12.30
CA ALA A 81 13.87 -9.01 10.84
C ALA A 81 12.67 -8.32 10.19
N LYS A 82 11.49 -8.33 10.81
CA LYS A 82 10.31 -7.62 10.31
C LYS A 82 10.51 -6.10 10.35
N LEU A 83 10.98 -5.57 11.47
CA LEU A 83 11.26 -4.13 11.62
C LEU A 83 12.29 -3.68 10.58
N VAL A 84 13.43 -4.38 10.51
CA VAL A 84 14.53 -4.03 9.60
C VAL A 84 14.11 -4.14 8.13
N ALA A 85 13.33 -5.16 7.75
CA ALA A 85 12.85 -5.29 6.38
C ALA A 85 12.00 -4.08 5.96
N ASN A 86 11.05 -3.65 6.80
CA ASN A 86 10.22 -2.49 6.53
C ASN A 86 11.04 -1.18 6.54
N SER A 87 11.99 -1.03 7.45
CA SER A 87 12.89 0.12 7.48
C SER A 87 13.78 0.23 6.23
N MET A 88 14.29 -0.90 5.73
CA MET A 88 15.07 -0.94 4.49
C MET A 88 14.23 -0.58 3.26
N LEU A 89 12.98 -1.04 3.19
CA LEU A 89 12.05 -0.66 2.11
C LEU A 89 11.75 0.85 2.13
N ALA A 90 11.46 1.40 3.32
CA ALA A 90 11.25 2.83 3.51
C ALA A 90 12.50 3.64 3.16
N GLN A 91 13.68 3.16 3.55
CA GLN A 91 14.95 3.80 3.24
C GLN A 91 15.17 3.94 1.74
N ARG A 92 14.87 2.91 0.93
CA ARG A 92 15.01 3.00 -0.54
C ARG A 92 14.16 4.12 -1.13
N ILE A 93 12.92 4.28 -0.65
CA ILE A 93 12.03 5.37 -1.08
C ILE A 93 12.62 6.73 -0.67
N SER A 94 13.04 6.88 0.58
CA SER A 94 13.66 8.14 1.05
C SER A 94 14.97 8.46 0.32
N SER A 95 15.79 7.45 0.02
CA SER A 95 17.02 7.62 -0.76
C SER A 95 16.73 8.11 -2.17
N ILE A 96 15.78 7.51 -2.90
CA ILE A 96 15.48 7.99 -4.26
C ILE A 96 14.79 9.37 -4.23
N ASN A 97 14.00 9.67 -3.20
CA ASN A 97 13.41 10.99 -3.01
C ASN A 97 14.46 12.07 -2.72
N SER A 98 15.54 11.78 -1.99
CA SER A 98 16.62 12.75 -1.81
C SER A 98 17.33 13.06 -3.14
N ILE A 99 17.56 12.03 -3.96
CA ILE A 99 18.13 12.17 -5.30
C ILE A 99 17.17 12.94 -6.23
N SER A 100 15.86 12.79 -6.07
CA SER A 100 14.88 13.55 -6.86
C SER A 100 15.02 15.06 -6.68
N ALA A 101 15.33 15.53 -5.46
CA ALA A 101 15.58 16.94 -5.19
C ALA A 101 16.87 17.44 -5.86
N LEU A 102 17.92 16.60 -5.90
CA LEU A 102 19.16 16.92 -6.61
C LEU A 102 18.95 16.97 -8.14
N CYS A 103 18.15 16.05 -8.68
CA CYS A 103 17.81 16.02 -10.10
C CYS A 103 17.13 17.33 -10.54
N GLU A 104 16.21 17.85 -9.72
CA GLU A 104 15.53 19.12 -9.97
C GLU A 104 16.47 20.33 -10.01
N GLN A 105 17.57 20.31 -9.24
CA GLN A 105 18.57 21.40 -9.24
C GLN A 105 19.59 21.29 -10.37
N THR A 106 19.85 20.07 -10.85
CA THR A 106 20.95 19.78 -11.80
C THR A 106 20.48 19.59 -13.23
N GLY A 107 19.18 19.37 -13.45
CA GLY A 107 18.63 19.04 -14.76
C GLY A 107 18.65 17.54 -15.10
N ALA A 108 19.06 16.68 -14.16
CA ALA A 108 18.93 15.23 -14.31
C ALA A 108 17.47 14.79 -14.16
N ASP A 109 17.18 13.56 -14.61
CA ASP A 109 15.86 12.93 -14.46
C ASP A 109 15.95 11.73 -13.50
N VAL A 110 15.12 11.74 -12.46
CA VAL A 110 15.14 10.74 -11.40
C VAL A 110 14.77 9.34 -11.89
N ASP A 111 13.92 9.20 -12.90
CA ASP A 111 13.56 7.89 -13.45
C ASP A 111 14.69 7.32 -14.29
N GLU A 112 15.44 8.17 -15.01
CA GLU A 112 16.67 7.77 -15.69
C GLU A 112 17.73 7.30 -14.70
N VAL A 113 17.94 8.04 -13.61
CA VAL A 113 18.88 7.66 -12.53
C VAL A 113 18.44 6.38 -11.84
N ALA A 114 17.17 6.25 -11.45
CA ALA A 114 16.62 5.06 -10.81
C ALA A 114 16.80 3.81 -11.68
N ARG A 115 16.58 3.95 -13.00
CA ARG A 115 16.80 2.87 -13.96
C ARG A 115 18.28 2.49 -14.06
N ALA A 116 19.17 3.47 -14.11
CA ALA A 116 20.61 3.25 -14.24
C ALA A 116 21.20 2.53 -13.00
N ILE A 117 20.74 2.84 -11.79
CA ILE A 117 21.19 2.14 -10.58
C ILE A 117 20.46 0.80 -10.38
N GLY A 118 19.21 0.70 -10.82
CA GLY A 118 18.35 -0.46 -10.59
C GLY A 118 18.70 -1.69 -11.45
N VAL A 119 19.48 -1.52 -12.52
CA VAL A 119 20.02 -2.64 -13.31
C VAL A 119 21.11 -3.40 -12.57
N ASP A 120 21.77 -2.80 -11.57
CA ASP A 120 22.72 -3.52 -10.72
C ASP A 120 21.94 -4.49 -9.83
N PRO A 121 22.14 -5.83 -9.97
CA PRO A 121 21.37 -6.81 -9.21
C PRO A 121 21.61 -6.76 -7.70
N ARG A 122 22.69 -6.11 -7.23
CA ARG A 122 22.96 -5.90 -5.79
C ARG A 122 22.06 -4.80 -5.21
N ILE A 123 21.58 -3.88 -6.05
CA ILE A 123 20.65 -2.81 -5.68
C ILE A 123 19.21 -3.24 -6.00
N GLY A 124 18.98 -3.78 -7.19
CA GLY A 124 17.66 -4.15 -7.70
C GLY A 124 16.79 -2.94 -8.07
N ASN A 125 15.74 -3.18 -8.86
CA ASN A 125 14.91 -2.14 -9.49
C ASN A 125 13.60 -1.82 -8.74
N LYS A 126 13.28 -2.53 -7.66
CA LYS A 126 12.04 -2.32 -6.88
C LYS A 126 12.22 -1.20 -5.84
N PHE A 127 11.13 -0.54 -5.45
CA PHE A 127 11.14 0.53 -4.42
C PHE A 127 12.08 1.70 -4.76
N LEU A 128 12.24 2.01 -6.05
CA LEU A 128 13.05 3.14 -6.54
C LEU A 128 12.19 4.16 -7.31
N MET A 129 10.90 4.25 -7.00
CA MET A 129 10.01 5.24 -7.61
C MET A 129 9.95 6.47 -6.70
N ALA A 130 10.47 7.61 -7.18
CA ALA A 130 10.40 8.87 -6.45
C ALA A 130 8.99 9.47 -6.53
N GLY A 131 8.60 10.18 -5.48
CA GLY A 131 7.30 10.85 -5.36
C GLY A 131 7.18 11.69 -4.09
N ILE A 132 5.95 11.99 -3.69
CA ILE A 132 5.63 12.88 -2.54
C ILE A 132 5.92 12.28 -1.15
N GLY A 133 6.47 11.08 -1.10
CA GLY A 133 6.73 10.34 0.13
C GLY A 133 5.95 9.04 0.22
N PHE A 134 6.38 8.18 1.14
CA PHE A 134 5.63 6.99 1.54
C PHE A 134 4.61 7.34 2.65
N GLY A 135 3.57 6.53 2.73
CA GLY A 135 2.56 6.56 3.79
C GLY A 135 2.24 5.15 4.29
N GLY A 136 1.09 5.00 4.94
CA GLY A 136 0.63 3.74 5.50
C GLY A 136 1.13 3.48 6.92
N SER A 137 0.40 2.63 7.64
CA SER A 137 0.64 2.37 9.08
C SER A 137 1.93 1.63 9.43
N CYS A 138 2.64 1.07 8.44
CA CYS A 138 3.81 0.23 8.67
C CYS A 138 5.13 1.02 8.68
N PHE A 139 5.48 1.71 7.60
CA PHE A 139 6.85 2.22 7.42
C PHE A 139 7.27 3.24 8.48
N LYS A 140 6.51 4.32 8.66
CA LYS A 140 6.87 5.36 9.64
C LYS A 140 6.92 4.80 11.06
N LYS A 141 5.90 4.03 11.44
CA LYS A 141 5.80 3.35 12.74
C LYS A 141 7.00 2.44 12.99
N ASP A 142 7.33 1.56 12.05
CA ASP A 142 8.38 0.55 12.25
C ASP A 142 9.77 1.19 12.27
N VAL A 143 10.02 2.23 11.44
CA VAL A 143 11.27 3.00 11.51
C VAL A 143 11.39 3.72 12.85
N LEU A 144 10.34 4.40 13.32
CA LEU A 144 10.36 5.07 14.62
C LEU A 144 10.49 4.08 15.79
N ASN A 145 9.91 2.89 15.68
CA ASN A 145 10.07 1.83 16.66
C ASN A 145 11.51 1.31 16.71
N LEU A 146 12.16 1.14 15.54
CA LEU A 146 13.57 0.78 15.45
C LEU A 146 14.49 1.87 16.03
N VAL A 147 14.19 3.13 15.77
CA VAL A 147 14.90 4.28 16.37
C VAL A 147 14.77 4.25 17.88
N TYR A 148 13.55 4.11 18.40
CA TYR A 148 13.30 4.01 19.84
C TYR A 148 14.03 2.81 20.48
N LEU A 149 14.01 1.65 19.82
CA LEU A 149 14.74 0.47 20.26
C LEU A 149 16.26 0.72 20.34
N ALA A 150 16.82 1.37 19.32
CA ALA A 150 18.24 1.72 19.31
C ALA A 150 18.59 2.71 20.44
N ASP A 151 17.80 3.77 20.58
CA ASP A 151 17.99 4.80 21.62
C ASP A 151 17.93 4.18 23.04
N THR A 152 16.94 3.30 23.30
CA THR A 152 16.78 2.62 24.59
C THR A 152 17.88 1.61 24.88
N MET A 153 18.54 1.06 23.86
CA MET A 153 19.71 0.20 23.99
C MET A 153 21.04 0.97 24.11
N GLY A 154 21.00 2.30 24.11
CA GLY A 154 22.19 3.14 24.19
C GLY A 154 22.98 3.21 22.89
N LEU A 155 22.32 3.11 21.74
CA LEU A 155 22.90 3.17 20.39
C LEU A 155 22.41 4.41 19.60
N PRO A 156 22.73 5.63 20.06
CA PRO A 156 22.17 6.87 19.49
C PRO A 156 22.58 7.10 18.03
N GLU A 157 23.76 6.65 17.60
CA GLU A 157 24.20 6.78 16.20
C GLU A 157 23.35 5.93 15.25
N VAL A 158 22.93 4.75 15.71
CA VAL A 158 22.00 3.87 14.97
C VAL A 158 20.61 4.50 14.92
N GLY A 159 20.15 5.06 16.05
CA GLY A 159 18.90 5.80 16.12
C GLY A 159 18.87 6.98 15.16
N GLU A 160 19.91 7.81 15.13
CA GLU A 160 19.96 8.97 14.24
C GLU A 160 20.04 8.58 12.76
N TYR A 161 20.79 7.52 12.43
CA TYR A 161 20.85 7.00 11.05
C TYR A 161 19.45 6.65 10.52
N TRP A 162 18.66 5.89 11.28
CA TRP A 162 17.31 5.51 10.85
C TRP A 162 16.32 6.67 10.92
N ARG A 163 16.53 7.63 11.84
CA ARG A 163 15.71 8.86 11.92
C ARG A 163 15.77 9.68 10.63
N GLN A 164 16.88 9.65 9.90
CA GLN A 164 17.03 10.33 8.60
C GLN A 164 16.04 9.80 7.55
N VAL A 165 15.62 8.54 7.62
CA VAL A 165 14.64 7.97 6.68
C VAL A 165 13.30 8.69 6.80
N VAL A 166 12.84 8.96 8.03
CA VAL A 166 11.58 9.69 8.28
C VAL A 166 11.75 11.18 7.97
N LYS A 167 12.84 11.81 8.42
CA LYS A 167 13.12 13.23 8.13
C LYS A 167 13.12 13.53 6.63
N MET A 168 13.73 12.64 5.82
CA MET A 168 13.75 12.79 4.37
C MET A 168 12.37 12.59 3.73
N ASN A 169 11.52 11.73 4.31
CA ASN A 169 10.14 11.55 3.85
C ASN A 169 9.29 12.79 4.11
N ASP A 170 9.39 13.36 5.32
CA ASP A 170 8.72 14.61 5.67
C ASP A 170 9.19 15.77 4.77
N TYR A 171 10.51 15.90 4.57
CA TYR A 171 11.07 16.88 3.61
C TYR A 171 10.52 16.71 2.19
N ALA A 172 10.41 15.47 1.69
CA ALA A 172 9.89 15.19 0.35
C ALA A 172 8.42 15.60 0.18
N ARG A 173 7.60 15.41 1.23
CA ARG A 173 6.21 15.87 1.27
C ARG A 173 6.15 17.40 1.30
N ASP A 174 6.82 18.01 2.27
CA ASP A 174 6.71 19.45 2.54
C ASP A 174 7.24 20.27 1.36
N ARG A 175 8.35 19.86 0.74
CA ARG A 175 8.90 20.54 -0.44
C ARG A 175 7.94 20.49 -1.63
N PHE A 176 7.18 19.41 -1.79
CA PHE A 176 6.22 19.26 -2.88
C PHE A 176 5.01 20.16 -2.65
N THR A 177 4.44 20.15 -1.45
CA THR A 177 3.32 21.04 -1.10
C THR A 177 3.72 22.51 -1.22
N ASN A 178 4.90 22.89 -0.75
CA ASN A 178 5.43 24.26 -0.89
C ASN A 178 5.64 24.65 -2.36
N ARG A 179 6.01 23.68 -3.24
CA ARG A 179 6.10 23.93 -4.68
C ARG A 179 4.74 24.26 -5.29
N VAL A 180 3.67 23.58 -4.87
CA VAL A 180 2.30 23.89 -5.32
C VAL A 180 1.97 25.35 -5.02
N VAL A 181 2.15 25.78 -3.77
CA VAL A 181 1.87 27.15 -3.32
C VAL A 181 2.71 28.16 -4.11
N LYS A 182 4.00 27.88 -4.29
CA LYS A 182 4.92 28.73 -5.06
C LYS A 182 4.51 28.89 -6.53
N CYS A 183 4.16 27.81 -7.21
CA CYS A 183 3.70 27.84 -8.60
C CYS A 183 2.34 28.53 -8.77
N LEU A 184 1.56 28.63 -7.69
CA LEU A 184 0.32 29.39 -7.61
C LEU A 184 0.52 30.80 -7.05
N ASN A 185 1.69 31.40 -7.28
CA ASN A 185 2.03 32.78 -6.94
C ASN A 185 2.04 33.06 -5.41
N ASN A 186 2.40 32.06 -4.61
CA ASN A 186 2.44 32.13 -3.14
C ASN A 186 1.10 32.52 -2.51
N THR A 187 -0.03 32.12 -3.11
CA THR A 187 -1.35 32.31 -2.52
C THR A 187 -2.36 31.32 -3.09
N LEU A 188 -3.17 30.73 -2.21
CA LEU A 188 -4.31 29.90 -2.60
C LEU A 188 -5.65 30.63 -2.45
N VAL A 189 -5.67 31.85 -1.90
CA VAL A 189 -6.89 32.63 -1.69
C VAL A 189 -7.67 32.79 -2.99
N GLY A 190 -8.96 32.45 -2.96
CA GLY A 190 -9.83 32.50 -4.14
C GLY A 190 -9.64 31.35 -5.14
N LYS A 191 -8.68 30.45 -4.91
CA LYS A 191 -8.38 29.32 -5.80
C LYS A 191 -8.97 28.02 -5.26
N LYS A 192 -9.47 27.20 -6.18
CA LYS A 192 -9.81 25.81 -5.90
C LYS A 192 -8.64 24.91 -6.28
N VAL A 193 -8.27 24.01 -5.38
CA VAL A 193 -7.23 23.01 -5.58
C VAL A 193 -7.86 21.63 -5.41
N THR A 194 -7.68 20.75 -6.38
CA THR A 194 -8.18 19.37 -6.30
C THR A 194 -7.06 18.42 -5.91
N ILE A 195 -7.34 17.47 -5.02
CA ILE A 195 -6.47 16.35 -4.69
C ILE A 195 -7.12 15.08 -5.24
N LEU A 196 -6.43 14.43 -6.17
CA LEU A 196 -6.79 13.12 -6.71
C LEU A 196 -5.97 12.04 -5.99
N GLY A 197 -6.67 11.18 -5.27
CA GLY A 197 -6.09 10.18 -4.38
C GLY A 197 -6.00 10.69 -2.94
N TYR A 198 -6.65 9.96 -2.04
CA TYR A 198 -6.65 10.17 -0.60
C TYR A 198 -5.99 8.99 0.13
N ALA A 199 -6.20 7.75 -0.32
CA ALA A 199 -5.54 6.57 0.20
C ALA A 199 -4.01 6.68 0.08
N PHE A 200 -3.25 6.04 0.98
CA PHE A 200 -1.79 6.17 0.98
C PHE A 200 -1.10 5.54 -0.25
N LYS A 201 -1.78 4.58 -0.90
CA LYS A 201 -1.37 3.87 -2.11
C LYS A 201 -2.60 3.45 -2.93
N LYS A 202 -2.39 3.04 -4.19
CA LYS A 202 -3.50 2.50 -5.00
C LYS A 202 -4.06 1.18 -4.46
N ASN A 203 -5.29 0.87 -4.85
CA ASN A 203 -6.01 -0.39 -4.56
C ASN A 203 -6.25 -0.66 -3.07
N THR A 204 -6.38 0.39 -2.26
CA THR A 204 -6.77 0.28 -0.86
C THR A 204 -7.57 1.51 -0.44
N SER A 205 -8.46 1.34 0.55
CA SER A 205 -9.19 2.42 1.21
C SER A 205 -8.47 2.88 2.49
N ASP A 206 -7.28 2.35 2.78
CA ASP A 206 -6.50 2.72 3.96
C ASP A 206 -5.90 4.12 3.82
N THR A 207 -6.28 4.99 4.74
CA THR A 207 -5.96 6.42 4.78
C THR A 207 -4.89 6.75 5.84
N ARG A 208 -4.49 5.77 6.66
CA ARG A 208 -3.54 5.99 7.75
C ARG A 208 -2.19 6.48 7.24
N GLU A 209 -1.69 7.57 7.83
CA GLU A 209 -0.46 8.24 7.42
C GLU A 209 -0.42 8.57 5.91
N ALA A 210 -1.58 8.82 5.29
CA ALA A 210 -1.64 9.18 3.88
C ALA A 210 -1.00 10.56 3.62
N PRO A 211 -0.16 10.70 2.57
CA PRO A 211 0.42 12.00 2.21
C PRO A 211 -0.63 13.06 1.88
N ALA A 212 -1.81 12.65 1.41
CA ALA A 212 -2.91 13.56 1.06
C ALA A 212 -3.43 14.34 2.27
N LEU A 213 -3.61 13.68 3.43
CA LEU A 213 -4.12 14.33 4.64
C LEU A 213 -3.17 15.42 5.15
N GLU A 214 -1.88 15.12 5.23
CA GLU A 214 -0.87 16.09 5.65
C GLU A 214 -0.75 17.26 4.65
N MET A 215 -0.89 16.99 3.35
CA MET A 215 -0.93 18.04 2.33
C MET A 215 -2.15 18.95 2.50
N ILE A 216 -3.34 18.39 2.79
CA ILE A 216 -4.55 19.18 3.05
C ILE A 216 -4.31 20.16 4.20
N LYS A 217 -3.70 19.72 5.30
CA LYS A 217 -3.37 20.58 6.45
C LYS A 217 -2.53 21.79 6.03
N THR A 218 -1.40 21.55 5.37
CA THR A 218 -0.51 22.64 4.92
C THR A 218 -1.18 23.55 3.88
N LEU A 219 -1.97 23.00 2.95
CA LEU A 219 -2.67 23.82 1.96
C LEU A 219 -3.77 24.69 2.61
N LEU A 220 -4.42 24.23 3.68
CA LEU A 220 -5.44 25.01 4.39
C LEU A 220 -4.87 26.24 5.09
N GLU A 221 -3.61 26.22 5.51
CA GLU A 221 -2.92 27.38 6.09
C GLU A 221 -2.90 28.58 5.13
N GLU A 222 -2.89 28.32 3.82
CA GLU A 222 -2.94 29.33 2.75
C GLU A 222 -4.35 29.82 2.39
N ARG A 223 -5.38 29.35 3.13
CA ARG A 223 -6.80 29.75 3.01
C ARG A 223 -7.32 29.69 1.56
N PRO A 224 -7.31 28.51 0.92
CA PRO A 224 -7.89 28.32 -0.41
C PRO A 224 -9.37 28.66 -0.42
N ARG A 225 -9.93 28.93 -1.61
CA ARG A 225 -11.39 28.98 -1.78
C ARG A 225 -12.00 27.62 -1.44
N GLU A 226 -11.34 26.56 -1.89
CA GLU A 226 -11.81 25.19 -1.75
C GLU A 226 -10.65 24.21 -1.99
N ILE A 227 -10.56 23.15 -1.19
CA ILE A 227 -9.81 21.94 -1.48
C ILE A 227 -10.81 20.84 -1.82
N ALA A 228 -10.84 20.41 -3.08
CA ALA A 228 -11.68 19.31 -3.53
C ALA A 228 -10.92 17.99 -3.43
N VAL A 229 -11.50 16.95 -2.82
CA VAL A 229 -10.86 15.63 -2.69
C VAL A 229 -11.66 14.59 -3.45
N PHE A 230 -10.98 13.73 -4.21
CA PHE A 230 -11.59 12.55 -4.82
C PHE A 230 -10.63 11.35 -4.72
N ASP A 231 -11.16 10.21 -4.29
CA ASP A 231 -10.45 8.93 -4.29
C ASP A 231 -11.40 7.83 -4.80
N PRO A 232 -10.96 6.96 -5.73
CA PRO A 232 -11.82 5.92 -6.31
C PRO A 232 -12.07 4.71 -5.38
N CYS A 233 -11.39 4.65 -4.24
CA CYS A 233 -11.37 3.55 -3.28
C CYS A 233 -11.84 3.94 -1.88
N CYS A 234 -11.73 5.22 -1.48
CA CYS A 234 -12.17 5.70 -0.18
C CYS A 234 -13.61 6.22 -0.24
N ASN A 235 -14.45 5.76 0.68
CA ASN A 235 -15.81 6.24 0.85
C ASN A 235 -15.82 7.74 1.20
N PRO A 236 -16.50 8.60 0.43
CA PRO A 236 -16.51 10.05 0.67
C PRO A 236 -16.94 10.44 2.09
N LEU A 237 -17.92 9.75 2.67
CA LEU A 237 -18.40 10.06 4.03
C LEU A 237 -17.34 9.78 5.10
N VAL A 238 -16.55 8.72 4.93
CA VAL A 238 -15.44 8.38 5.84
C VAL A 238 -14.34 9.42 5.72
N VAL A 239 -14.03 9.84 4.48
CA VAL A 239 -12.99 10.83 4.22
C VAL A 239 -13.39 12.21 4.77
N GLU A 240 -14.66 12.60 4.65
CA GLU A 240 -15.19 13.83 5.24
C GLU A 240 -15.02 13.83 6.76
N ASP A 241 -15.49 12.78 7.44
CA ASP A 241 -15.37 12.62 8.90
C ASP A 241 -13.91 12.61 9.39
N GLU A 242 -13.02 11.92 8.68
CA GLU A 242 -11.59 11.89 9.01
C GLU A 242 -10.94 13.28 8.88
N ILE A 243 -11.23 13.99 7.79
CA ILE A 243 -10.76 15.35 7.55
C ILE A 243 -11.29 16.30 8.64
N GLU A 244 -12.59 16.23 8.96
CA GLU A 244 -13.22 17.05 10.00
C GLU A 244 -12.61 16.83 11.39
N THR A 245 -12.41 15.57 11.76
CA THR A 245 -11.80 15.17 13.04
C THR A 245 -10.37 15.70 13.16
N VAL A 246 -9.58 15.60 12.10
CA VAL A 246 -8.15 15.92 12.13
C VAL A 246 -7.89 17.42 12.06
N ILE A 247 -8.72 18.17 11.32
CA ILE A 247 -8.57 19.63 11.20
C ILE A 247 -9.20 20.36 12.39
N GLY A 248 -9.97 19.65 13.24
CA GLY A 248 -10.58 20.23 14.42
C GLY A 248 -11.51 21.36 14.02
N LEU A 249 -12.46 21.07 13.12
CA LEU A 249 -13.49 22.02 12.69
C LEU A 249 -14.48 22.30 13.84
N GLU A 250 -14.00 22.93 14.92
CA GLU A 250 -14.81 23.72 15.84
C GLU A 250 -15.30 25.00 15.13
N ALA A 251 -15.94 24.88 13.97
CA ALA A 251 -16.42 26.04 13.21
C ALA A 251 -17.46 25.72 12.13
N SER A 252 -18.31 24.69 12.31
CA SER A 252 -19.46 24.47 11.41
C SER A 252 -20.61 25.51 11.57
N ASN A 253 -20.30 26.70 12.10
CA ASN A 253 -21.23 27.84 12.18
C ASN A 253 -20.94 28.94 11.13
N ASN A 254 -19.88 28.82 10.33
CA ASN A 254 -19.68 29.66 9.15
C ASN A 254 -19.74 28.77 7.91
N ASN A 255 -20.78 28.96 7.08
CA ASN A 255 -21.16 28.23 5.87
C ASN A 255 -20.12 28.13 4.73
N ASN A 256 -18.82 28.03 5.02
CA ASN A 256 -17.79 27.96 3.99
C ASN A 256 -16.80 26.84 4.31
N ASN A 257 -17.24 25.59 4.09
CA ASN A 257 -16.37 24.44 4.26
C ASN A 257 -15.23 24.52 3.24
N SER A 258 -14.00 24.73 3.72
CA SER A 258 -12.84 24.96 2.86
C SER A 258 -12.34 23.65 2.22
N VAL A 259 -12.87 22.50 2.63
CA VAL A 259 -12.62 21.18 2.04
C VAL A 259 -13.97 20.57 1.64
N SER A 260 -14.01 19.89 0.50
CA SER A 260 -15.20 19.19 0.02
C SER A 260 -14.78 17.87 -0.63
N VAL A 261 -15.47 16.78 -0.30
CA VAL A 261 -15.19 15.47 -0.88
C VAL A 261 -16.22 15.18 -1.97
N TYR A 262 -15.73 14.71 -3.11
CA TYR A 262 -16.53 14.45 -4.29
C TYR A 262 -16.55 12.96 -4.58
N GLY A 263 -17.64 12.43 -5.12
CA GLY A 263 -17.68 11.03 -5.58
C GLY A 263 -17.30 10.82 -7.05
N ASN A 264 -16.89 11.87 -7.78
CA ASN A 264 -16.27 11.71 -9.09
C ASN A 264 -15.20 12.77 -9.35
N ALA A 265 -14.16 12.37 -10.09
CA ALA A 265 -13.02 13.24 -10.41
C ALA A 265 -13.39 14.47 -11.25
N TYR A 266 -14.39 14.37 -12.14
CA TYR A 266 -14.74 15.46 -13.05
C TYR A 266 -15.35 16.65 -12.33
N ASP A 267 -16.23 16.40 -11.36
CA ASP A 267 -16.82 17.45 -10.53
C ASP A 267 -15.80 18.00 -9.53
N ALA A 268 -14.95 17.13 -8.98
CA ALA A 268 -13.83 17.54 -8.14
C ALA A 268 -12.88 18.52 -8.85
N CYS A 269 -12.59 18.28 -10.14
CA CYS A 269 -11.67 19.10 -10.94
C CYS A 269 -12.33 20.35 -11.59
N ARG A 270 -13.65 20.46 -11.57
CA ARG A 270 -14.36 21.60 -12.17
C ARG A 270 -13.97 22.90 -11.45
N ASP A 271 -13.61 23.92 -12.23
CA ASP A 271 -13.18 25.25 -11.80
C ASP A 271 -11.93 25.26 -10.90
N SER A 272 -11.17 24.16 -10.90
CA SER A 272 -9.91 24.05 -10.17
C SER A 272 -8.79 24.75 -10.92
N THR A 273 -8.00 25.53 -10.19
CA THR A 273 -6.77 26.15 -10.71
C THR A 273 -5.63 25.15 -10.75
N ALA A 274 -5.63 24.22 -9.79
CA ALA A 274 -4.63 23.16 -9.69
C ALA A 274 -5.28 21.81 -9.38
N VAL A 275 -4.74 20.75 -9.97
CA VAL A 275 -5.04 19.37 -9.63
C VAL A 275 -3.74 18.72 -9.15
N ILE A 276 -3.76 18.08 -7.99
CA ILE A 276 -2.62 17.40 -7.38
C ILE A 276 -2.91 15.91 -7.39
N ILE A 277 -2.00 15.12 -7.94
CA ILE A 277 -2.11 13.66 -7.91
C ILE A 277 -1.28 13.14 -6.74
N ALA A 278 -1.98 12.74 -5.68
CA ALA A 278 -1.36 12.28 -4.45
C ALA A 278 -1.24 10.75 -4.37
N THR A 279 -2.02 10.00 -5.17
CA THR A 279 -2.01 8.53 -5.19
C THR A 279 -1.99 8.00 -6.61
N GLU A 280 -1.20 6.97 -6.88
CA GLU A 280 -0.89 6.46 -8.22
C GLU A 280 -1.95 5.53 -8.84
N PHE A 281 -3.24 5.86 -8.67
CA PHE A 281 -4.33 5.07 -9.27
C PHE A 281 -4.20 4.99 -10.78
N ASP A 282 -4.48 3.81 -11.34
CA ASP A 282 -4.30 3.57 -12.78
C ASP A 282 -5.30 4.37 -13.64
N GLU A 283 -6.45 4.74 -13.07
CA GLU A 283 -7.46 5.63 -13.67
C GLU A 283 -6.92 7.04 -13.95
N PHE A 284 -5.97 7.51 -13.15
CA PHE A 284 -5.41 8.86 -13.29
C PHE A 284 -4.36 8.94 -14.40
N ARG A 285 -3.84 7.81 -14.87
CA ARG A 285 -2.81 7.77 -15.91
C ARG A 285 -3.36 8.26 -17.24
N ASN A 286 -2.61 9.12 -17.93
CA ASN A 286 -2.85 9.44 -19.35
C ASN A 286 -1.90 8.66 -20.30
N GLN A 287 -0.99 7.84 -19.75
CA GLN A 287 -0.12 6.94 -20.50
C GLN A 287 -0.55 5.47 -20.36
N PRO A 288 -0.18 4.59 -21.33
CA PRO A 288 -0.21 3.15 -21.12
C PRO A 288 0.54 2.77 -19.83
N ALA A 289 0.04 1.76 -19.10
CA ALA A 289 0.77 1.25 -17.95
C ALA A 289 2.19 0.83 -18.39
N PRO A 290 3.24 1.07 -17.58
CA PRO A 290 4.59 0.64 -17.91
C PRO A 290 4.58 -0.85 -18.24
N ALA A 291 5.22 -1.24 -19.36
CA ALA A 291 5.39 -2.64 -19.67
C ALA A 291 6.09 -3.33 -18.49
N PRO A 292 5.61 -4.51 -18.03
CA PRO A 292 6.28 -5.22 -16.95
C PRO A 292 7.74 -5.42 -17.31
N LEU A 293 8.65 -4.97 -16.44
CA LEU A 293 10.09 -5.10 -16.62
C LEU A 293 10.38 -6.58 -16.85
N ARG A 294 10.85 -6.91 -18.06
CA ARG A 294 11.28 -8.27 -18.40
C ARG A 294 12.34 -8.67 -17.38
N SER A 295 12.08 -9.73 -16.62
CA SER A 295 13.09 -10.35 -15.77
C SER A 295 14.34 -10.62 -16.63
N PRO A 296 15.56 -10.46 -16.09
CA PRO A 296 16.76 -10.71 -16.87
C PRO A 296 16.70 -12.11 -17.45
N VAL A 297 16.78 -12.19 -18.78
CA VAL A 297 16.97 -13.46 -19.48
C VAL A 297 18.32 -13.99 -18.99
N MET A 298 18.28 -15.00 -18.11
CA MET A 298 19.48 -15.79 -17.85
C MET A 298 19.89 -16.41 -19.18
N THR A 299 20.96 -15.88 -19.78
CA THR A 299 21.75 -16.59 -20.79
C THR A 299 22.20 -17.91 -20.17
N THR A 300 21.45 -18.96 -20.48
CA THR A 300 21.74 -20.32 -20.04
C THR A 300 22.75 -20.89 -21.02
N THR A 301 23.99 -21.01 -20.56
CA THR A 301 24.96 -21.95 -21.11
C THR A 301 24.32 -23.34 -21.10
N THR A 302 24.45 -24.02 -22.23
CA THR A 302 23.78 -25.26 -22.59
C THR A 302 24.23 -26.42 -21.70
N THR A 303 23.54 -26.61 -20.58
CA THR A 303 23.44 -27.91 -19.89
C THR A 303 21.97 -28.29 -19.83
N THR A 304 21.63 -29.35 -20.56
CA THR A 304 20.30 -29.91 -20.74
C THR A 304 19.61 -30.22 -19.40
N ARG A 305 18.71 -29.34 -18.95
CA ARG A 305 17.63 -29.66 -18.00
C ARG A 305 16.41 -30.15 -18.79
N PRO A 306 15.70 -31.21 -18.35
CA PRO A 306 14.51 -31.65 -19.03
C PRO A 306 13.39 -30.61 -18.87
N ALA A 307 12.73 -30.30 -19.98
CA ALA A 307 11.65 -29.34 -20.07
C ALA A 307 10.55 -29.63 -19.04
N GLY A 308 10.13 -28.58 -18.32
CA GLY A 308 8.94 -28.61 -17.47
C GLY A 308 7.73 -28.98 -18.31
N ARG A 309 7.26 -30.22 -18.13
CA ARG A 309 6.04 -30.76 -18.71
C ARG A 309 4.86 -29.90 -18.22
N ARG A 310 4.06 -29.36 -19.14
CA ARG A 310 2.67 -29.00 -18.79
C ARG A 310 1.99 -30.27 -18.24
N PRO A 311 1.18 -30.19 -17.16
CA PRO A 311 0.55 -31.38 -16.59
C PRO A 311 -0.25 -32.10 -17.67
N ASN A 312 0.03 -33.38 -17.85
CA ASN A 312 -0.68 -34.24 -18.79
C ASN A 312 -2.12 -34.41 -18.29
N PRO A 313 -3.17 -34.08 -19.06
CA PRO A 313 -4.56 -34.18 -18.62
C PRO A 313 -5.04 -35.63 -18.35
N LYS A 314 -4.18 -36.63 -18.60
CA LYS A 314 -4.42 -38.05 -18.30
C LYS A 314 -3.58 -38.61 -17.15
N SER A 315 -2.84 -37.79 -16.40
CA SER A 315 -2.23 -38.26 -15.14
C SER A 315 -3.29 -38.22 -14.04
N ASP A 316 -3.59 -39.39 -13.49
CA ASP A 316 -4.45 -39.59 -12.32
C ASP A 316 -4.16 -38.52 -11.23
N PRO A 317 -5.15 -37.69 -10.87
CA PRO A 317 -4.95 -36.51 -10.02
C PRO A 317 -4.95 -36.82 -8.51
N ARG A 318 -4.98 -38.10 -8.10
CA ARG A 318 -4.99 -38.46 -6.67
C ARG A 318 -3.68 -38.01 -6.00
N PRO A 319 -3.72 -37.10 -4.99
CA PRO A 319 -2.53 -36.68 -4.25
C PRO A 319 -2.05 -37.74 -3.22
N PHE A 320 -2.76 -38.87 -3.11
CA PHE A 320 -2.52 -39.86 -2.07
C PHE A 320 -1.41 -40.83 -2.46
N LYS A 321 -0.16 -40.45 -2.17
CA LYS A 321 0.90 -41.46 -2.01
C LYS A 321 0.61 -42.25 -0.74
N THR A 322 0.01 -43.44 -0.93
CA THR A 322 0.08 -44.62 -0.04
C THR A 322 0.35 -44.32 1.43
N SER A 323 -0.65 -43.79 2.13
CA SER A 323 -0.75 -43.90 3.59
C SER A 323 -2.16 -44.35 3.89
N SER A 324 -2.33 -45.40 4.68
CA SER A 324 -3.60 -46.09 4.93
C SER A 324 -4.62 -45.28 5.75
N ARG A 325 -4.41 -43.98 5.92
CA ARG A 325 -5.34 -43.06 6.59
C ARG A 325 -5.24 -41.68 5.95
N LEU A 326 -6.37 -41.22 5.40
CA LEU A 326 -6.51 -39.87 4.85
C LEU A 326 -6.44 -38.84 5.98
N THR A 327 -5.64 -37.79 5.79
CA THR A 327 -5.50 -36.66 6.72
C THR A 327 -6.57 -35.59 6.45
N GLU A 328 -6.77 -34.63 7.36
CA GLU A 328 -7.69 -33.50 7.09
C GLU A 328 -7.24 -32.64 5.89
N SER A 329 -5.91 -32.56 5.65
CA SER A 329 -5.33 -31.88 4.48
C SER A 329 -5.66 -32.58 3.16
N ASP A 330 -5.77 -33.91 3.18
CA ASP A 330 -6.18 -34.72 2.04
C ASP A 330 -7.63 -34.42 1.62
N TRP A 331 -8.51 -34.22 2.60
CA TRP A 331 -9.90 -33.78 2.36
C TRP A 331 -9.98 -32.38 1.77
N LEU A 332 -9.16 -31.44 2.26
CA LEU A 332 -9.13 -30.08 1.76
C LEU A 332 -8.60 -30.02 0.31
N ALA A 333 -7.59 -30.83 -0.01
CA ALA A 333 -7.05 -30.93 -1.36
C ALA A 333 -8.06 -31.54 -2.35
N LEU A 334 -8.80 -32.58 -1.92
CA LEU A 334 -9.89 -33.16 -2.70
C LEU A 334 -11.02 -32.15 -2.92
N HIS A 335 -11.40 -31.41 -1.87
CA HIS A 335 -12.41 -30.38 -1.98
C HIS A 335 -12.00 -29.27 -2.95
N LYS A 336 -10.76 -28.78 -2.87
CA LYS A 336 -10.22 -27.79 -3.83
C LYS A 336 -10.26 -28.28 -5.27
N HIS A 337 -10.04 -29.59 -5.50
CA HIS A 337 -10.19 -30.20 -6.82
C HIS A 337 -11.65 -30.25 -7.29
N LEU A 338 -12.61 -30.46 -6.37
CA LEU A 338 -14.04 -30.47 -6.67
C LEU A 338 -14.60 -29.05 -6.90
N VAL A 339 -14.16 -28.04 -6.14
CA VAL A 339 -14.54 -26.62 -6.28
C VAL A 339 -14.14 -26.04 -7.64
N GLN A 340 -13.10 -26.57 -8.29
CA GLN A 340 -12.74 -26.19 -9.66
C GLN A 340 -13.75 -26.66 -10.72
N ARG A 341 -14.80 -27.40 -10.34
CA ARG A 341 -15.93 -27.77 -11.19
C ARG A 341 -17.13 -26.89 -10.86
N PRO A 342 -17.58 -26.01 -11.77
CA PRO A 342 -18.73 -25.14 -11.49
C PRO A 342 -20.02 -25.97 -11.41
N GLY A 343 -20.75 -25.87 -10.29
CA GLY A 343 -22.14 -26.35 -10.18
C GLY A 343 -22.55 -27.09 -8.90
N GLU A 344 -21.61 -27.53 -8.05
CA GLU A 344 -21.94 -28.42 -6.91
C GLU A 344 -21.17 -28.08 -5.62
N THR A 345 -21.11 -26.81 -5.19
CA THR A 345 -20.42 -26.46 -3.93
C THR A 345 -21.19 -25.48 -3.06
N SER A 346 -21.25 -25.78 -1.76
CA SER A 346 -21.70 -24.90 -0.68
C SER A 346 -20.56 -23.98 -0.23
N ASP A 347 -20.89 -22.76 0.22
CA ASP A 347 -19.94 -21.79 0.79
C ASP A 347 -19.36 -22.24 2.15
N ASP A 348 -20.00 -23.20 2.82
CA ASP A 348 -19.50 -23.85 4.03
C ASP A 348 -19.50 -25.40 3.87
N PRO A 349 -18.57 -25.92 3.07
CA PRO A 349 -18.54 -27.34 2.71
C PRO A 349 -18.20 -28.26 3.90
N LEU A 350 -17.70 -27.70 5.00
CA LEU A 350 -17.36 -28.44 6.21
C LEU A 350 -18.38 -28.22 7.34
N GLY A 351 -19.39 -27.37 7.15
CA GLY A 351 -20.37 -27.03 8.19
C GLY A 351 -19.74 -26.41 9.43
N ARG A 352 -18.61 -25.70 9.28
CA ARG A 352 -17.82 -25.15 10.38
C ARG A 352 -17.98 -23.62 10.53
N LEU A 353 -18.62 -22.96 9.57
CA LEU A 353 -18.89 -21.54 9.66
C LEU A 353 -20.14 -21.33 10.52
N ASN A 354 -19.98 -20.64 11.64
CA ASN A 354 -21.14 -20.11 12.33
C ASN A 354 -21.68 -18.94 11.50
N ALA A 355 -23.00 -18.88 11.31
CA ALA A 355 -23.63 -17.73 10.69
C ALA A 355 -23.27 -16.46 11.49
N GLU A 356 -22.84 -15.43 10.78
CA GLU A 356 -22.55 -14.13 11.40
C GLU A 356 -23.84 -13.57 12.03
N PRO A 357 -23.82 -13.16 13.31
CA PRO A 357 -25.00 -12.57 13.94
C PRO A 357 -25.36 -11.26 13.20
N ALA A 358 -26.64 -11.00 13.03
CA ALA A 358 -27.09 -9.74 12.44
C ALA A 358 -26.62 -8.55 13.31
N CYS A 359 -26.09 -7.52 12.67
CA CYS A 359 -25.77 -6.25 13.34
C CYS A 359 -27.04 -5.62 13.94
N ALA A 360 -26.87 -4.89 15.04
CA ALA A 360 -27.93 -4.05 15.58
C ALA A 360 -28.31 -2.93 14.58
N ASP A 361 -29.57 -2.47 14.62
CA ASP A 361 -30.09 -1.48 13.68
C ASP A 361 -29.37 -0.11 13.74
N ASP A 362 -28.73 0.18 14.88
CA ASP A 362 -27.97 1.38 15.19
C ASP A 362 -26.45 1.21 14.97
N CYS A 363 -26.00 0.09 14.39
CA CYS A 363 -24.60 -0.13 14.07
C CYS A 363 -24.10 0.99 13.13
N PRO A 364 -23.10 1.80 13.57
CA PRO A 364 -22.59 2.93 12.78
C PRO A 364 -22.09 2.50 11.40
N ASP A 365 -21.38 1.38 11.33
CA ASP A 365 -20.84 0.84 10.08
C ASP A 365 -21.95 0.46 9.08
N CYS A 366 -23.01 -0.19 9.57
CA CYS A 366 -24.17 -0.57 8.75
C CYS A 366 -25.00 0.65 8.32
N ILE A 367 -25.13 1.67 9.18
CA ILE A 367 -25.76 2.95 8.81
C ILE A 367 -24.96 3.59 7.68
N GLN A 368 -23.65 3.73 7.87
CA GLN A 368 -22.74 4.34 6.91
C GLN A 368 -22.74 3.59 5.58
N GLU A 369 -22.73 2.25 5.59
CA GLU A 369 -22.81 1.44 4.37
C GLU A 369 -24.15 1.65 3.63
N ARG A 370 -25.28 1.70 4.35
CA ARG A 370 -26.60 1.96 3.76
C ARG A 370 -26.67 3.36 3.15
N GLU A 371 -26.14 4.37 3.83
CA GLU A 371 -26.10 5.74 3.32
C GLU A 371 -25.20 5.86 2.10
N SER A 372 -24.06 5.19 2.12
CA SER A 372 -23.13 5.11 0.98
C SER A 372 -23.75 4.43 -0.24
N LYS A 373 -24.55 3.38 -0.01
CA LYS A 373 -25.34 2.72 -1.07
C LYS A 373 -26.44 3.63 -1.63
N LYS A 374 -27.08 4.45 -0.79
CA LYS A 374 -28.13 5.41 -1.20
C LYS A 374 -27.59 6.58 -2.03
N THR A 375 -26.41 7.09 -1.69
CA THR A 375 -25.81 8.24 -2.40
C THR A 375 -25.23 7.84 -3.76
N GLY A 376 -24.97 6.55 -3.99
CA GLY A 376 -24.32 6.05 -5.21
C GLY A 376 -22.83 6.44 -5.29
N LEU A 377 -22.29 7.06 -4.23
CA LEU A 377 -20.91 7.50 -4.12
C LEU A 377 -20.00 6.41 -3.51
N ALA A 378 -20.49 5.19 -3.35
CA ALA A 378 -19.73 4.03 -2.89
C ALA A 378 -18.58 3.71 -3.85
N THR A 379 -17.46 4.37 -3.63
CA THR A 379 -16.17 4.17 -4.30
C THR A 379 -15.52 2.91 -3.73
N GLY A 380 -15.89 1.76 -4.30
CA GLY A 380 -15.00 0.63 -4.53
C GLY A 380 -14.40 -0.15 -3.35
N MET A 381 -14.68 0.17 -2.09
CA MET A 381 -14.26 -0.69 -0.96
C MET A 381 -15.17 -0.69 0.27
N GLY A 382 -16.27 0.08 0.23
CA GLY A 382 -17.32 0.04 1.28
C GLY A 382 -18.41 -1.00 1.02
N SER A 383 -18.42 -1.64 -0.14
CA SER A 383 -19.20 -2.84 -0.45
C SER A 383 -18.22 -3.99 -0.66
N ALA A 384 -18.62 -5.23 -0.38
CA ALA A 384 -17.81 -6.46 -0.48
C ALA A 384 -17.18 -6.77 -1.87
N GLU A 385 -17.16 -5.82 -2.80
CA GLU A 385 -16.59 -5.96 -4.13
C GLU A 385 -15.15 -5.45 -4.17
N GLU A 386 -14.25 -6.29 -4.70
CA GLU A 386 -12.85 -5.97 -4.95
C GLU A 386 -12.73 -4.78 -5.93
N TYR A 387 -11.91 -3.77 -5.58
CA TYR A 387 -11.65 -2.63 -6.47
C TYR A 387 -11.20 -3.09 -7.86
N ARG A 388 -11.94 -2.67 -8.88
CA ARG A 388 -11.57 -2.83 -10.30
C ARG A 388 -11.22 -1.47 -10.89
N PRO A 389 -10.04 -1.30 -11.49
CA PRO A 389 -9.68 -0.06 -12.16
C PRO A 389 -10.77 0.32 -13.17
N LYS A 390 -11.36 1.51 -13.01
CA LYS A 390 -12.32 2.05 -13.98
C LYS A 390 -11.59 2.48 -15.25
N GLU A 391 -12.38 2.93 -16.23
CA GLU A 391 -11.85 3.62 -17.40
C GLU A 391 -10.99 4.82 -16.97
N ARG A 392 -9.91 5.07 -17.72
CA ARG A 392 -9.01 6.20 -17.45
C ARG A 392 -9.77 7.52 -17.56
N LEU A 393 -9.35 8.50 -16.76
CA LEU A 393 -9.90 9.84 -16.80
C LEU A 393 -9.63 10.49 -18.16
N ASP A 394 -10.66 11.14 -18.70
CA ASP A 394 -10.52 12.01 -19.86
C ASP A 394 -9.93 13.36 -19.43
N TRP A 395 -8.61 13.46 -19.54
CA TRP A 395 -7.87 14.67 -19.21
C TRP A 395 -8.19 15.86 -20.12
N THR A 396 -8.71 15.64 -21.33
CA THR A 396 -9.19 16.72 -22.21
C THR A 396 -10.40 17.39 -21.58
N ARG A 397 -11.39 16.57 -21.17
CA ARG A 397 -12.59 17.05 -20.48
C ARG A 397 -12.28 17.73 -19.15
N ILE A 398 -11.31 17.22 -18.40
CA ILE A 398 -10.85 17.86 -17.16
C ILE A 398 -10.23 19.23 -17.47
N ALA A 399 -9.26 19.28 -18.38
CA ALA A 399 -8.56 20.52 -18.73
C ALA A 399 -9.51 21.62 -19.23
N ASP A 400 -10.54 21.26 -20.00
CA ASP A 400 -11.55 22.20 -20.51
C ASP A 400 -12.38 22.84 -19.40
N ARG A 401 -12.57 22.14 -18.27
CA ARG A 401 -13.35 22.60 -17.12
C ARG A 401 -12.51 23.21 -16.00
N MET A 402 -11.19 23.22 -16.13
CA MET A 402 -10.28 23.86 -15.17
C MET A 402 -10.20 25.38 -15.37
N ALA A 403 -9.99 26.10 -14.27
CA ALA A 403 -9.72 27.53 -14.29
C ALA A 403 -8.32 27.81 -14.87
N LYS A 404 -8.14 28.95 -15.56
CA LYS A 404 -6.84 29.38 -16.07
C LYS A 404 -6.12 30.24 -15.01
N PRO A 405 -4.79 30.10 -14.82
CA PRO A 405 -3.91 29.09 -15.44
C PRO A 405 -4.18 27.69 -14.89
N ARG A 406 -4.06 26.68 -15.75
CA ARG A 406 -4.33 25.28 -15.43
C ARG A 406 -3.05 24.59 -14.97
N TRP A 407 -3.02 24.08 -13.75
CA TRP A 407 -1.87 23.34 -13.20
C TRP A 407 -2.22 21.90 -12.86
N VAL A 408 -1.32 20.98 -13.16
CA VAL A 408 -1.32 19.60 -12.66
C VAL A 408 0.00 19.35 -11.95
N PHE A 409 -0.06 19.01 -10.67
CA PHE A 409 1.10 18.61 -9.87
C PHE A 409 1.08 17.10 -9.73
N ASP A 410 1.95 16.43 -10.47
CA ASP A 410 2.06 14.97 -10.46
C ASP A 410 3.08 14.51 -9.42
N GLY A 411 2.57 14.16 -8.25
CA GLY A 411 3.36 13.67 -7.14
C GLY A 411 3.84 12.21 -7.30
N ARG A 412 3.36 11.50 -8.33
CA ARG A 412 3.52 10.05 -8.45
C ARG A 412 4.07 9.59 -9.81
N GLY A 413 4.22 10.48 -10.78
CA GLY A 413 4.75 10.16 -12.11
C GLY A 413 3.79 9.31 -12.94
N VAL A 414 2.49 9.63 -12.89
CA VAL A 414 1.44 8.93 -13.65
C VAL A 414 1.00 9.68 -14.91
N ILE A 415 1.45 10.93 -15.10
CA ILE A 415 1.08 11.83 -16.19
C ILE A 415 2.24 12.04 -17.17
N ASP A 416 1.94 11.93 -18.47
CA ASP A 416 2.75 12.50 -19.55
C ASP A 416 2.56 14.01 -19.61
N SER A 417 3.61 14.74 -19.26
CA SER A 417 3.62 16.19 -19.34
C SER A 417 3.44 16.70 -20.77
N ARG A 418 3.94 15.98 -21.80
CA ARG A 418 3.90 16.45 -23.19
C ARG A 418 2.48 16.48 -23.72
N GLU A 419 1.67 15.48 -23.38
CA GLU A 419 0.26 15.45 -23.77
C GLU A 419 -0.53 16.53 -23.02
N MET A 420 -0.25 16.76 -21.73
CA MET A 420 -0.92 17.80 -20.96
C MET A 420 -0.59 19.22 -21.43
N VAL A 421 0.64 19.47 -21.87
CA VAL A 421 1.05 20.76 -22.44
C VAL A 421 0.25 21.09 -23.71
N LYS A 422 -0.07 20.09 -24.55
CA LYS A 422 -0.94 20.29 -25.74
C LYS A 422 -2.35 20.75 -25.36
N LEU A 423 -2.82 20.40 -24.17
CA LEU A 423 -4.12 20.85 -23.60
C LEU A 423 -4.03 22.23 -22.92
N GLY A 424 -2.86 22.88 -22.95
CA GLY A 424 -2.61 24.14 -22.26
C GLY A 424 -2.52 23.99 -20.73
N VAL A 425 -2.20 22.78 -20.25
CA VAL A 425 -2.01 22.48 -18.83
C VAL A 425 -0.52 22.48 -18.51
N ARG A 426 -0.14 23.20 -17.45
CA ARG A 426 1.22 23.19 -16.92
C ARG A 426 1.38 22.02 -15.97
N VAL A 427 2.43 21.22 -16.15
CA VAL A 427 2.71 20.05 -15.31
C VAL A 427 3.97 20.27 -14.51
N GLU A 428 3.93 19.91 -13.24
CA GLU A 428 5.09 19.84 -12.35
C GLU A 428 5.16 18.43 -11.78
N SER A 429 6.34 17.80 -11.86
CA SER A 429 6.56 16.44 -11.39
C SER A 429 7.76 16.36 -10.44
N VAL A 430 7.71 15.40 -9.53
CA VAL A 430 8.82 15.13 -8.61
C VAL A 430 10.01 14.55 -9.38
N GLY A 431 11.16 15.24 -9.34
CA GLY A 431 12.43 14.73 -9.86
C GLY A 431 12.54 14.56 -11.38
N ARG A 432 11.53 14.97 -12.16
CA ARG A 432 11.45 14.72 -13.60
C ARG A 432 11.58 16.02 -14.38
N GLN A 433 12.33 15.96 -15.46
CA GLN A 433 12.49 17.10 -16.36
C GLN A 433 11.59 16.90 -17.58
N HIS A 434 10.72 17.89 -17.81
CA HIS A 434 9.95 17.96 -19.04
C HIS A 434 10.89 18.52 -20.12
N ARG A 435 11.61 17.65 -20.83
CA ARG A 435 12.37 18.07 -22.01
C ARG A 435 11.39 18.72 -23.00
N PHE A 436 11.50 20.05 -23.12
CA PHE A 436 10.83 20.89 -24.11
C PHE A 436 11.28 20.52 -25.52
#